data_AF-A0A7Y6XMS4-F1
#
_entry.id   AF-A0A7Y6XMS4-F1
#
_cell.length_a   1.000
_cell.length_b   1.000
_cell.length_c   1.000
_cell.angle_alpha   90.00
_cell.angle_beta   90.00
_cell.angle_gamma   90.00
#
_symmetry.space_group_name_H-M   'P 1'
#
loop_
_entity.id
_entity.type
_entity.pdbx_description
1 polymer ?
#
loop_
_entity_poly.entity_id
_entity_poly.type
_entity_poly.pdbx_seq_one_letter_code
_entity_poly.pdbx_strand_id
1 'polypeptide(L)'
;YVQEASSMVLEQIIKQSVDLKEELLALDLCGAPGGKSSHISSILNENSLLVSNEVIKTRSNILSENLTKWGHPNVVITNNDPSRFERLNVQFDLIVVDAPCSGEGLFRREPEAMNEWSPEAVKLCATRQQRILADIWPSLKSGGVLIYSTCTYNSQENEENLKWLNEQLDAEGISIELEESWGFTKTQTNGIDGLHAYPHKVKGEGFFIAAVRKTDGFEKKLRKQKKPMNFASKQEIESINPYLKEPKQFDFIKHNDLFIAIPNRWKEVIHEFNSNLYIISEGINIGRLKGKKLIPNEGLAFSTALNHQKLSTYELNLEEALNYLRKENFCFETMPNGWNLITHQGLGLGWANRIQQRVNNYYPTNWRIRMGS
;
A
#
# COMPACT_ATOMS: atom_id res chain seq x y z
N TYR A 1 8.61 5.98 -6.87
CA TYR A 1 7.19 6.20 -7.20
C TYR A 1 7.03 7.64 -7.67
N VAL A 2 6.16 7.95 -8.65
CA VAL A 2 5.88 9.36 -9.04
C VAL A 2 4.81 9.90 -8.08
N GLN A 3 5.21 10.76 -7.16
CA GLN A 3 4.35 11.30 -6.10
C GLN A 3 4.60 12.80 -5.93
N GLU A 4 3.55 13.50 -5.49
CA GLU A 4 3.58 14.93 -5.20
C GLU A 4 4.45 15.21 -3.95
N ALA A 5 5.28 16.25 -4.02
CA ALA A 5 6.34 16.52 -3.05
C ALA A 5 5.83 16.89 -1.65
N SER A 6 4.81 17.74 -1.53
CA SER A 6 4.23 18.14 -0.24
C SER A 6 3.75 16.92 0.54
N SER A 7 3.15 15.94 -0.14
CA SER A 7 2.65 14.71 0.50
C SER A 7 3.75 13.79 1.06
N MET A 8 5.01 13.95 0.63
CA MET A 8 6.13 13.13 1.11
C MET A 8 6.59 13.51 2.53
N VAL A 9 6.10 14.64 3.08
CA VAL A 9 6.35 15.03 4.48
C VAL A 9 5.85 13.97 5.48
N LEU A 10 4.93 13.09 5.03
CA LEU A 10 4.45 11.92 5.77
C LEU A 10 5.60 11.11 6.39
N GLU A 11 6.73 10.98 5.69
CA GLU A 11 7.89 10.25 6.22
C GLU A 11 8.43 10.86 7.51
N GLN A 12 8.55 12.19 7.58
CA GLN A 12 9.06 12.85 8.78
C GLN A 12 8.08 12.70 9.95
N ILE A 13 6.79 12.76 9.66
CA ILE A 13 5.75 12.57 10.67
C ILE A 13 5.81 11.16 11.23
N ILE A 14 5.91 10.14 10.38
CA ILE A 14 6.03 8.74 10.82
C ILE A 14 7.30 8.56 11.66
N LYS A 15 8.45 9.05 11.19
CA LYS A 15 9.74 8.94 11.92
C LYS A 15 9.72 9.60 13.30
N GLN A 16 8.93 10.65 13.50
CA GLN A 16 8.83 11.37 14.77
C GLN A 16 7.70 10.86 15.67
N SER A 17 6.75 10.06 15.15
CA SER A 17 5.55 9.67 15.90
C SER A 17 5.54 8.20 16.34
N VAL A 18 6.26 7.32 15.65
CA VAL A 18 6.38 5.88 15.96
C VAL A 18 7.84 5.41 15.95
N ASP A 19 8.15 4.35 16.69
CA ASP A 19 9.48 3.71 16.63
C ASP A 19 9.54 2.72 15.47
N LEU A 20 10.24 3.08 14.39
CA LEU A 20 10.41 2.24 13.20
C LEU A 20 11.31 1.00 13.43
N LYS A 21 11.92 0.85 14.61
CA LYS A 21 12.63 -0.37 14.99
C LYS A 21 11.69 -1.45 15.51
N GLU A 22 10.53 -1.06 16.02
CA GLU A 22 9.52 -1.96 16.56
C GLU A 22 8.68 -2.59 15.45
N GLU A 23 8.06 -3.72 15.74
CA GLU A 23 7.19 -4.42 14.79
C GLU A 23 5.83 -3.72 14.73
N LEU A 24 5.59 -2.97 13.66
CA LEU A 24 4.38 -2.17 13.52
C LEU A 24 3.34 -2.86 12.65
N LEU A 25 2.08 -2.82 13.10
CA LEU A 25 0.93 -3.04 12.24
C LEU A 25 0.40 -1.68 11.77
N ALA A 26 0.62 -1.36 10.50
CA ALA A 26 0.22 -0.09 9.90
C ALA A 26 -0.99 -0.26 8.97
N LEU A 27 -1.84 0.76 8.90
CA LEU A 27 -2.96 0.85 7.95
C LEU A 27 -2.88 2.15 7.16
N ASP A 28 -2.85 2.05 5.84
CA ASP A 28 -3.23 3.14 4.93
C ASP A 28 -4.70 2.94 4.54
N LEU A 29 -5.61 3.74 5.10
CA LEU A 29 -7.05 3.49 4.99
C LEU A 29 -7.63 3.87 3.62
N CYS A 30 -6.99 4.82 2.94
CA CYS A 30 -7.40 5.40 1.66
C CYS A 30 -6.23 5.37 0.68
N GLY A 31 -5.68 4.18 0.46
CA GLY A 31 -4.34 4.01 -0.11
C GLY A 31 -4.23 4.24 -1.61
N ALA A 32 -5.30 4.21 -2.40
CA ALA A 32 -5.16 4.36 -3.86
C ALA A 32 -4.77 5.79 -4.25
N PRO A 33 -3.91 5.96 -5.28
CA PRO A 33 -3.39 4.94 -6.17
C PRO A 33 -2.19 4.13 -5.63
N GLY A 34 -1.67 4.43 -4.44
CA GLY A 34 -0.60 3.65 -3.79
C GLY A 34 0.65 4.45 -3.43
N GLY A 35 0.69 5.76 -3.65
CA GLY A 35 1.86 6.59 -3.37
C GLY A 35 2.27 6.53 -1.90
N LYS A 36 1.36 6.93 -0.99
CA LYS A 36 1.58 6.86 0.46
C LYS A 36 1.80 5.43 0.93
N SER A 37 1.01 4.46 0.49
CA SER A 37 1.22 3.04 0.83
C SER A 37 2.62 2.54 0.45
N SER A 38 3.11 2.85 -0.76
CA SER A 38 4.45 2.46 -1.20
C SER A 38 5.53 3.13 -0.36
N HIS A 39 5.34 4.42 -0.04
CA HIS A 39 6.22 5.20 0.83
C HIS A 39 6.29 4.57 2.23
N ILE A 40 5.14 4.32 2.86
CA ILE A 40 5.03 3.69 4.18
C ILE A 40 5.73 2.33 4.16
N SER A 41 5.45 1.48 3.17
CA SER A 41 6.08 0.15 3.08
C SER A 41 7.61 0.20 2.92
N SER A 42 8.15 1.29 2.38
CA SER A 42 9.58 1.46 2.17
C SER A 42 10.34 1.87 3.43
N ILE A 43 9.65 2.47 4.41
CA ILE A 43 10.25 2.98 5.65
C ILE A 43 9.96 2.11 6.87
N LEU A 44 8.90 1.29 6.80
CA LEU A 44 8.65 0.25 7.78
C LEU A 44 9.75 -0.81 7.72
N ASN A 45 10.10 -1.39 8.87
CA ASN A 45 11.04 -2.51 8.89
C ASN A 45 10.42 -3.79 8.29
N GLU A 46 11.29 -4.75 7.96
CA GLU A 46 10.92 -6.02 7.35
C GLU A 46 10.09 -6.98 8.24
N ASN A 47 9.88 -6.65 9.51
CA ASN A 47 9.03 -7.42 10.42
C ASN A 47 7.65 -6.77 10.61
N SER A 48 7.44 -5.55 10.11
CA SER A 48 6.17 -4.84 10.17
C SER A 48 5.22 -5.32 9.06
N LEU A 49 3.91 -5.09 9.24
CA LEU A 49 2.87 -5.39 8.25
C LEU A 49 2.13 -4.11 7.87
N LEU A 50 2.03 -3.85 6.57
CA LEU A 50 1.17 -2.79 6.03
C LEU A 50 -0.14 -3.40 5.52
N VAL A 51 -1.26 -2.87 5.98
CA VAL A 51 -2.56 -3.04 5.36
C VAL A 51 -2.86 -1.79 4.54
N SER A 52 -3.18 -1.93 3.26
CA SER A 52 -3.57 -0.81 2.40
C SER A 52 -4.97 -1.03 1.87
N ASN A 53 -5.89 -0.13 2.21
CA ASN A 53 -7.30 -0.23 1.91
C ASN A 53 -7.71 0.82 0.89
N GLU A 54 -8.64 0.48 0.00
CA GLU A 54 -9.32 1.43 -0.87
C GLU A 54 -10.79 1.03 -0.98
N VAL A 55 -11.73 1.93 -0.70
CA VAL A 55 -13.17 1.62 -0.70
C VAL A 55 -13.75 1.51 -2.12
N ILE A 56 -13.17 2.22 -3.09
CA ILE A 56 -13.60 2.23 -4.49
C ILE A 56 -12.92 1.09 -5.25
N LYS A 57 -13.69 0.07 -5.60
CA LYS A 57 -13.21 -1.17 -6.26
C LYS A 57 -12.38 -0.95 -7.53
N THR A 58 -12.69 0.08 -8.33
CA THR A 58 -11.91 0.37 -9.55
C THR A 58 -10.52 0.89 -9.21
N ARG A 59 -10.40 1.76 -8.20
CA ARG A 59 -9.14 2.32 -7.71
C ARG A 59 -8.32 1.30 -6.92
N SER A 60 -8.97 0.35 -6.26
CA SER A 60 -8.28 -0.69 -5.48
C SER A 60 -7.49 -1.65 -6.37
N ASN A 61 -7.88 -1.83 -7.63
CA ASN A 61 -7.08 -2.58 -8.60
C ASN A 61 -5.79 -1.83 -8.98
N ILE A 62 -5.85 -0.50 -9.12
CA ILE A 62 -4.68 0.35 -9.38
C ILE A 62 -3.72 0.30 -8.19
N LEU A 63 -4.28 0.40 -6.97
CA LEU A 63 -3.53 0.22 -5.73
C LEU A 63 -2.81 -1.14 -5.70
N SER A 64 -3.54 -2.22 -6.00
CA SER A 64 -2.97 -3.57 -6.02
C SER A 64 -1.85 -3.71 -7.03
N GLU A 65 -2.01 -3.16 -8.24
CA GLU A 65 -0.96 -3.16 -9.26
C GLU A 65 0.29 -2.43 -8.78
N ASN A 66 0.15 -1.20 -8.27
CA ASN A 66 1.27 -0.39 -7.83
C ASN A 66 2.03 -1.02 -6.66
N LEU A 67 1.32 -1.55 -5.67
CA LEU A 67 1.96 -2.23 -4.53
C LEU A 67 2.58 -3.59 -4.93
N THR A 68 1.99 -4.30 -5.90
CA THR A 68 2.61 -5.51 -6.45
C THR A 68 3.92 -5.19 -7.14
N LYS A 69 3.97 -4.13 -7.96
CA LYS A 69 5.20 -3.65 -8.61
C LYS A 69 6.24 -3.12 -7.62
N TRP A 70 5.78 -2.62 -6.46
CA TRP A 70 6.67 -2.16 -5.38
C TRP A 70 7.34 -3.33 -4.64
N GLY A 71 6.72 -4.51 -4.63
CA GLY A 71 7.42 -5.78 -4.39
C GLY A 71 7.60 -6.21 -2.93
N HIS A 72 7.11 -5.44 -1.96
CA HIS A 72 7.25 -5.79 -0.55
C HIS A 72 6.30 -6.94 -0.15
N PRO A 73 6.81 -7.99 0.55
CA PRO A 73 6.01 -9.15 0.91
C PRO A 73 5.07 -8.92 2.09
N ASN A 74 5.31 -7.90 2.91
CA ASN A 74 4.52 -7.63 4.11
C ASN A 74 3.42 -6.62 3.85
N VAL A 75 2.62 -6.87 2.81
CA VAL A 75 1.54 -5.98 2.40
C VAL A 75 0.26 -6.80 2.21
N VAL A 76 -0.84 -6.30 2.77
CA VAL A 76 -2.20 -6.81 2.54
C VAL A 76 -3.02 -5.70 1.91
N ILE A 77 -3.62 -5.95 0.76
CA ILE A 77 -4.44 -5.00 0.03
C ILE A 77 -5.91 -5.38 0.20
N THR A 78 -6.73 -4.44 0.63
CA THR A 78 -8.14 -4.68 0.94
C THR A 78 -9.07 -3.69 0.25
N ASN A 79 -10.33 -4.08 0.05
CA ASN A 79 -11.37 -3.17 -0.46
C ASN A 79 -12.61 -3.20 0.43
N ASN A 80 -12.61 -2.35 1.45
CA ASN A 80 -13.65 -2.31 2.48
C ASN A 80 -13.98 -0.87 2.87
N ASP A 81 -15.22 -0.67 3.33
CA ASP A 81 -15.60 0.54 4.06
C ASP A 81 -14.92 0.57 5.44
N PRO A 82 -14.48 1.74 5.95
CA PRO A 82 -13.79 1.86 7.23
C PRO A 82 -14.48 1.17 8.42
N SER A 83 -15.82 1.17 8.47
CA SER A 83 -16.61 0.53 9.53
C SER A 83 -16.38 -0.98 9.67
N ARG A 84 -15.79 -1.64 8.65
CA ARG A 84 -15.45 -3.07 8.71
C ARG A 84 -14.25 -3.34 9.62
N PHE A 85 -13.33 -2.39 9.75
CA PHE A 85 -12.12 -2.54 10.56
C PHE A 85 -12.43 -2.55 12.07
N GLU A 86 -13.44 -1.79 12.50
CA GLU A 86 -13.90 -1.79 13.89
C GLU A 86 -14.26 -3.20 14.39
N ARG A 87 -14.79 -4.06 13.51
CA ARG A 87 -15.26 -5.41 13.87
C ARG A 87 -14.12 -6.42 14.04
N LEU A 88 -12.91 -6.07 13.64
CA LEU A 88 -11.74 -6.94 13.73
C LEU A 88 -11.27 -7.03 15.18
N ASN A 89 -10.75 -8.19 15.56
CA ASN A 89 -10.03 -8.39 16.83
C ASN A 89 -8.56 -7.98 16.74
N VAL A 90 -8.25 -7.02 15.87
CA VAL A 90 -6.92 -6.48 15.58
C VAL A 90 -6.96 -4.97 15.77
N GLN A 91 -5.87 -4.41 16.26
CA GLN A 91 -5.66 -2.97 16.36
C GLN A 91 -4.30 -2.59 15.77
N PHE A 92 -4.23 -1.39 15.22
CA PHE A 92 -3.09 -0.86 14.48
C PHE A 92 -2.23 0.03 15.40
N ASP A 93 -0.92 0.00 15.18
CA ASP A 93 0.05 0.89 15.80
C ASP A 93 0.05 2.26 15.10
N LEU A 94 -0.16 2.25 13.78
CA LEU A 94 -0.20 3.41 12.91
C LEU A 94 -1.39 3.33 11.95
N ILE A 95 -2.20 4.38 11.88
CA ILE A 95 -3.24 4.54 10.86
C ILE A 95 -2.98 5.85 10.11
N VAL A 96 -2.93 5.78 8.79
CA VAL A 96 -2.87 6.94 7.89
C VAL A 96 -4.22 7.08 7.20
N VAL A 97 -4.83 8.26 7.35
CA VAL A 97 -6.10 8.63 6.74
C VAL A 97 -5.85 9.82 5.81
N ASP A 98 -5.48 9.52 4.56
CA ASP A 98 -5.47 10.51 3.49
C ASP A 98 -6.89 10.66 2.94
N ALA A 99 -7.66 11.54 3.58
CA ALA A 99 -9.11 11.51 3.47
C ALA A 99 -9.58 12.06 2.11
N PRO A 100 -10.66 11.49 1.53
CA PRO A 100 -11.32 12.11 0.39
C PRO A 100 -11.71 13.55 0.71
N CYS A 101 -11.24 14.49 -0.10
CA CYS A 101 -11.28 15.93 0.16
C CYS A 101 -11.95 16.70 -0.98
N SER A 102 -12.27 17.98 -0.78
CA SER A 102 -12.79 18.87 -1.84
C SER A 102 -11.78 19.20 -2.96
N GLY A 103 -10.50 18.89 -2.76
CA GLY A 103 -9.49 18.88 -3.83
C GLY A 103 -8.93 20.24 -4.24
N GLU A 104 -9.03 21.27 -3.41
CA GLU A 104 -8.53 22.63 -3.74
C GLU A 104 -7.03 22.65 -4.08
N GLY A 105 -6.25 21.75 -3.47
CA GLY A 105 -4.83 21.56 -3.76
C GLY A 105 -4.54 20.98 -5.15
N LEU A 106 -5.53 20.42 -5.83
CA LEU A 106 -5.39 19.84 -7.17
C LEU A 106 -5.65 20.85 -8.29
N PHE A 107 -6.24 22.02 -8.01
CA PHE A 107 -6.69 22.98 -9.05
C PHE A 107 -5.60 23.39 -10.04
N ARG A 108 -4.33 23.48 -9.60
CA ARG A 108 -3.20 23.84 -10.46
C ARG A 108 -2.86 22.73 -11.47
N ARG A 109 -3.03 21.48 -11.07
CA ARG A 109 -2.70 20.28 -11.86
C ARG A 109 -3.89 19.78 -12.68
N GLU A 110 -5.09 19.90 -12.12
CA GLU A 110 -6.35 19.39 -12.65
C GLU A 110 -7.39 20.52 -12.63
N PRO A 111 -7.37 21.44 -13.62
CA PRO A 111 -8.28 22.60 -13.64
C PRO A 111 -9.77 22.22 -13.64
N GLU A 112 -10.11 21.02 -14.14
CA GLU A 112 -11.48 20.50 -14.14
C GLU A 112 -12.05 20.29 -12.72
N ALA A 113 -11.19 20.06 -11.72
CA ALA A 113 -11.60 19.87 -10.33
C ALA A 113 -12.28 21.13 -9.75
N MET A 114 -12.01 22.31 -10.32
CA MET A 114 -12.70 23.56 -9.94
C MET A 114 -14.20 23.50 -10.25
N ASN A 115 -14.64 22.72 -11.24
CA ASN A 115 -16.05 22.60 -11.61
C ASN A 115 -16.85 21.73 -10.63
N GLU A 116 -16.17 20.84 -9.90
CA GLU A 116 -16.78 19.95 -8.90
C GLU A 116 -16.80 20.59 -7.50
N TRP A 117 -16.07 21.70 -7.31
CA TRP A 117 -15.95 22.37 -6.03
C TRP A 117 -17.14 23.29 -5.74
N SER A 118 -17.65 23.21 -4.51
CA SER A 118 -18.65 24.14 -3.96
C SER A 118 -18.60 24.15 -2.43
N PRO A 119 -19.13 25.19 -1.76
CA PRO A 119 -19.27 25.20 -0.30
C PRO A 119 -20.07 24.00 0.24
N GLU A 120 -21.08 23.53 -0.49
CA GLU A 120 -21.84 22.34 -0.14
C GLU A 120 -21.00 21.06 -0.25
N ALA A 121 -20.13 20.96 -1.27
CA ALA A 121 -19.21 19.84 -1.43
C ALA A 121 -18.18 19.79 -0.29
N VAL A 122 -17.64 20.94 0.12
CA VAL A 122 -16.74 21.08 1.28
C VAL A 122 -17.41 20.53 2.54
N LYS A 123 -18.65 20.96 2.83
CA LYS A 123 -19.40 20.50 4.01
C LYS A 123 -19.67 18.99 3.99
N LEU A 124 -19.99 18.44 2.80
CA LEU A 124 -20.18 17.00 2.62
C LEU A 124 -18.88 16.22 2.86
N CYS A 125 -17.75 16.75 2.40
CA CYS A 125 -16.43 16.15 2.61
C CYS A 125 -16.05 16.18 4.10
N ALA A 126 -16.19 17.32 4.77
CA ALA A 126 -15.93 17.45 6.21
C ALA A 126 -16.74 16.43 7.03
N THR A 127 -18.05 16.33 6.76
CA THR A 127 -18.93 15.36 7.45
C THR A 127 -18.50 13.91 7.17
N ARG A 128 -18.12 13.60 5.92
CA ARG A 128 -17.62 12.26 5.55
C ARG A 128 -16.31 11.93 6.26
N GLN A 129 -15.40 12.90 6.38
CA GLN A 129 -14.10 12.75 7.04
C GLN A 129 -14.30 12.41 8.52
N GLN A 130 -15.18 13.12 9.23
CA GLN A 130 -15.53 12.80 10.62
C GLN A 130 -16.09 11.38 10.78
N ARG A 131 -16.97 10.94 9.86
CA ARG A 131 -17.45 9.54 9.85
C ARG A 131 -16.31 8.54 9.70
N ILE A 132 -15.41 8.77 8.73
CA ILE A 132 -14.26 7.89 8.49
C ILE A 132 -13.36 7.81 9.73
N LEU A 133 -13.09 8.95 10.37
CA LEU A 133 -12.29 9.05 11.58
C LEU A 133 -12.98 8.31 12.76
N ALA A 134 -14.29 8.50 12.94
CA ALA A 134 -15.07 7.79 13.94
C ALA A 134 -15.02 6.26 13.73
N ASP A 135 -15.22 5.80 12.50
CA ASP A 135 -15.26 4.37 12.15
C ASP A 135 -13.90 3.69 12.41
N ILE A 136 -12.79 4.39 12.17
CA ILE A 136 -11.45 3.79 12.28
C ILE A 136 -10.81 3.93 13.66
N TRP A 137 -11.19 4.94 14.45
CA TRP A 137 -10.60 5.19 15.77
C TRP A 137 -10.61 4.00 16.74
N PRO A 138 -11.67 3.16 16.81
CA PRO A 138 -11.66 1.95 17.65
C PRO A 138 -10.62 0.91 17.23
N SER A 139 -10.15 0.97 15.98
CA SER A 139 -9.13 0.09 15.42
C SER A 139 -7.71 0.57 15.73
N LEU A 140 -7.52 1.76 16.30
CA LEU A 140 -6.22 2.23 16.79
C LEU A 140 -5.95 1.70 18.20
N LYS A 141 -4.73 1.21 18.46
CA LYS A 141 -4.27 0.83 19.80
C LYS A 141 -4.23 2.06 20.73
N SER A 142 -4.35 1.83 22.04
CA SER A 142 -3.91 2.84 23.01
C SER A 142 -2.40 3.06 22.83
N GLY A 143 -1.98 4.32 22.85
CA GLY A 143 -0.65 4.76 22.44
C GLY A 143 -0.41 4.80 20.93
N GLY A 144 -1.32 4.27 20.11
CA GLY A 144 -1.21 4.25 18.65
C GLY A 144 -1.35 5.65 18.04
N VAL A 145 -0.83 5.80 16.82
CA VAL A 145 -0.81 7.07 16.09
C VAL A 145 -1.80 7.06 14.92
N LEU A 146 -2.56 8.15 14.79
CA LEU A 146 -3.33 8.45 13.59
C LEU A 146 -2.72 9.68 12.90
N ILE A 147 -2.42 9.54 11.61
CA ILE A 147 -2.02 10.64 10.75
C ILE A 147 -3.19 10.97 9.85
N TYR A 148 -3.69 12.19 9.94
CA TYR A 148 -4.77 12.71 9.12
C TYR A 148 -4.20 13.65 8.06
N SER A 149 -4.58 13.47 6.80
CA SER A 149 -4.19 14.41 5.74
C SER A 149 -5.29 14.67 4.73
N THR A 150 -5.18 15.82 4.07
CA THR A 150 -6.06 16.21 2.96
C THR A 150 -5.27 16.93 1.87
N CYS A 151 -5.90 17.00 0.70
CA CYS A 151 -5.47 17.73 -0.49
C CYS A 151 -6.16 19.10 -0.63
N THR A 152 -6.55 19.74 0.47
CA THR A 152 -7.37 20.97 0.47
C THR A 152 -6.89 22.00 1.50
N TYR A 153 -7.32 23.26 1.38
CA TYR A 153 -6.86 24.34 2.24
C TYR A 153 -7.86 24.75 3.32
N ASN A 154 -9.16 24.55 3.06
CA ASN A 154 -10.21 25.09 3.91
C ASN A 154 -10.21 24.51 5.34
N SER A 155 -10.64 25.31 6.30
CA SER A 155 -10.64 24.95 7.72
C SER A 155 -11.68 23.89 8.08
N GLN A 156 -12.77 23.78 7.33
CA GLN A 156 -13.86 22.82 7.61
C GLN A 156 -13.37 21.38 7.50
N GLU A 157 -12.52 21.11 6.51
CA GLU A 157 -11.90 19.81 6.31
C GLU A 157 -10.62 19.65 7.14
N ASN A 158 -9.95 20.74 7.51
CA ASN A 158 -8.67 20.69 8.22
C ASN A 158 -8.82 20.94 9.73
N GLU A 159 -8.68 22.18 10.18
CA GLU A 159 -8.71 22.55 11.60
C GLU A 159 -9.97 22.10 12.34
N GLU A 160 -11.15 22.20 11.72
CA GLU A 160 -12.41 21.79 12.34
C GLU A 160 -12.46 20.26 12.57
N ASN A 161 -11.82 19.47 11.71
CA ASN A 161 -11.66 18.04 11.95
C ASN A 161 -10.63 17.73 13.04
N LEU A 162 -9.56 18.52 13.17
CA LEU A 162 -8.64 18.38 14.30
C LEU A 162 -9.36 18.68 15.62
N LYS A 163 -10.15 19.76 15.65
CA LYS A 163 -10.99 20.10 16.80
C LYS A 163 -11.94 18.95 17.14
N TRP A 164 -12.63 18.40 16.14
CA TRP A 164 -13.55 17.28 16.30
C TRP A 164 -12.84 16.02 16.84
N LEU A 165 -11.66 15.68 16.33
CA LEU A 165 -10.85 14.56 16.83
C LEU A 165 -10.53 14.71 18.32
N ASN A 166 -10.12 15.91 18.74
CA ASN A 166 -9.85 16.18 20.15
C ASN A 166 -11.13 16.10 21.00
N GLU A 167 -12.19 16.82 20.61
CA GLU A 167 -13.40 16.95 21.43
C GLU A 167 -14.25 15.68 21.50
N GLN A 168 -14.27 14.86 20.44
CA GLN A 168 -15.14 13.68 20.36
C GLN A 168 -14.41 12.37 20.66
N LEU A 169 -13.10 12.31 20.42
CA LEU A 169 -12.32 11.08 20.50
C LEU A 169 -11.15 11.16 21.49
N ASP A 170 -11.01 12.27 22.20
CA ASP A 170 -9.93 12.56 23.16
C ASP A 170 -8.53 12.38 22.54
N ALA A 171 -8.42 12.76 21.26
CA ALA A 171 -7.16 12.68 20.53
C ALA A 171 -6.17 13.73 21.03
N GLU A 172 -4.95 13.31 21.35
CA GLU A 172 -3.85 14.21 21.74
C GLU A 172 -2.97 14.55 20.55
N GLY A 173 -2.60 15.81 20.41
CA GLY A 173 -1.68 16.26 19.36
C GLY A 173 -0.27 15.69 19.54
N ILE A 174 0.35 15.27 18.44
CA ILE A 174 1.79 14.97 18.40
C ILE A 174 2.47 16.16 17.74
N SER A 175 3.39 16.80 18.46
CA SER A 175 4.17 17.89 17.87
C SER A 175 5.19 17.35 16.89
N ILE A 176 5.20 17.94 15.70
CA ILE A 176 6.12 17.61 14.62
C ILE A 176 7.02 18.81 14.37
N GLU A 177 8.32 18.55 14.35
CA GLU A 177 9.34 19.53 14.03
C GLU A 177 9.79 19.34 12.58
N LEU A 178 9.66 20.39 11.78
CA LEU A 178 10.10 20.43 10.39
C LEU A 178 11.14 21.52 10.20
N GLU A 179 12.05 21.30 9.25
CA GLU A 179 12.99 22.32 8.81
C GLU A 179 12.23 23.56 8.32
N GLU A 180 12.49 24.73 8.92
CA GLU A 180 11.81 25.99 8.56
C GLU A 180 11.95 26.31 7.06
N SER A 181 13.10 25.94 6.49
CA SER A 181 13.40 26.09 5.06
C SER A 181 12.44 25.35 4.13
N TRP A 182 11.65 24.38 4.63
CA TRP A 182 10.65 23.67 3.83
C TRP A 182 9.35 24.46 3.64
N GLY A 183 9.14 25.54 4.40
CA GLY A 183 8.06 26.51 4.15
C GLY A 183 6.65 26.06 4.58
N PHE A 184 6.53 24.98 5.36
CA PHE A 184 5.25 24.56 5.93
C PHE A 184 4.72 25.61 6.92
N THR A 185 3.42 25.90 6.84
CA THR A 185 2.75 26.78 7.81
C THR A 185 2.09 25.94 8.89
N LYS A 186 2.53 26.14 10.14
CA LYS A 186 1.98 25.44 11.30
C LYS A 186 0.77 26.20 11.86
N THR A 187 -0.35 25.50 12.04
CA THR A 187 -1.54 25.96 12.78
C THR A 187 -1.70 25.11 14.04
N GLN A 188 -2.42 25.62 15.04
CA GLN A 188 -2.67 24.91 16.28
C GLN A 188 -4.17 24.94 16.59
N THR A 189 -4.74 23.79 16.91
CA THR A 189 -6.16 23.65 17.26
C THR A 189 -6.28 22.65 18.41
N ASN A 190 -6.76 23.10 19.58
CA ASN A 190 -6.90 22.28 20.79
C ASN A 190 -5.64 21.44 21.13
N GLY A 191 -4.45 22.03 20.98
CA GLY A 191 -3.19 21.32 21.26
C GLY A 191 -2.71 20.38 20.15
N ILE A 192 -3.43 20.29 19.03
CA ILE A 192 -3.03 19.55 17.84
C ILE A 192 -2.40 20.50 16.82
N ASP A 193 -1.19 20.15 16.38
CA ASP A 193 -0.49 20.86 15.33
C ASP A 193 -0.98 20.42 13.94
N GLY A 194 -1.45 21.38 13.14
CA GLY A 194 -1.75 21.20 11.72
C GLY A 194 -0.63 21.78 10.86
N LEU A 195 -0.23 21.06 9.81
CA LEU A 195 0.84 21.48 8.91
C LEU A 195 0.30 21.71 7.50
N HIS A 196 0.31 22.95 7.05
CA HIS A 196 -0.13 23.36 5.71
C HIS A 196 1.04 23.53 4.75
N ALA A 197 0.95 22.88 3.60
CA ALA A 197 1.77 23.13 2.44
C ALA A 197 1.01 24.05 1.47
N TYR A 198 1.28 25.36 1.52
CA TYR A 198 0.69 26.30 0.58
C TYR A 198 1.56 26.47 -0.66
N PRO A 199 0.98 26.49 -1.88
CA PRO A 199 1.74 26.51 -3.13
C PRO A 199 2.59 27.78 -3.35
N HIS A 200 2.33 28.86 -2.59
CA HIS A 200 3.12 30.10 -2.61
C HIS A 200 4.27 30.11 -1.59
N LYS A 201 4.36 29.11 -0.71
CA LYS A 201 5.41 28.97 0.31
C LYS A 201 6.28 27.73 0.09
N VAL A 202 5.68 26.65 -0.42
CA VAL A 202 6.36 25.37 -0.67
C VAL A 202 6.53 25.11 -2.17
N LYS A 203 7.54 24.31 -2.53
CA LYS A 203 7.71 23.80 -3.90
C LYS A 203 6.91 22.51 -4.09
N GLY A 204 5.59 22.61 -3.98
CA GLY A 204 4.65 21.49 -4.09
C GLY A 204 3.22 21.98 -4.33
N GLU A 205 2.28 21.04 -4.36
CA GLU A 205 0.85 21.32 -4.41
C GLU A 205 0.29 21.59 -3.01
N GLY A 206 -1.00 21.95 -2.96
CA GLY A 206 -1.73 22.15 -1.72
C GLY A 206 -1.93 20.87 -0.93
N PHE A 207 -1.53 20.89 0.34
CA PHE A 207 -1.63 19.73 1.23
C PHE A 207 -1.77 20.15 2.69
N PHE A 208 -2.48 19.36 3.48
CA PHE A 208 -2.60 19.50 4.92
C PHE A 208 -2.33 18.17 5.60
N ILE A 209 -1.65 18.18 6.74
CA ILE A 209 -1.40 16.97 7.52
C ILE A 209 -1.26 17.27 9.01
N ALA A 210 -1.74 16.35 9.84
CA ALA A 210 -1.60 16.39 11.29
C ALA A 210 -1.42 14.98 11.85
N ALA A 211 -0.79 14.88 13.01
CA ALA A 211 -0.63 13.62 13.73
C ALA A 211 -1.21 13.72 15.14
N VAL A 212 -1.96 12.69 15.52
CA VAL A 212 -2.56 12.58 16.85
C VAL A 212 -2.27 11.20 17.44
N ARG A 213 -2.28 11.13 18.77
CA ARG A 213 -2.14 9.89 19.54
C ARG A 213 -3.45 9.60 20.24
N LYS A 214 -3.79 8.30 20.29
CA LYS A 214 -4.86 7.81 21.15
C LYS A 214 -4.29 7.51 22.54
N THR A 215 -4.76 8.22 23.55
CA THR A 215 -4.28 8.11 24.94
C THR A 215 -4.70 6.79 25.57
N ASP A 216 -5.99 6.50 25.51
CA ASP A 216 -6.60 5.37 26.18
C ASP A 216 -7.48 4.54 25.23
N GLY A 217 -7.91 3.38 25.72
CA GLY A 217 -8.79 2.51 24.98
C GLY A 217 -8.66 1.05 25.39
N PHE A 218 -9.68 0.27 25.08
CA PHE A 218 -9.65 -1.16 25.27
C PHE A 218 -8.69 -1.84 24.27
N GLU A 219 -7.88 -2.75 24.76
CA GLU A 219 -7.07 -3.64 23.93
C GLU A 219 -7.89 -4.83 23.43
N LYS A 220 -7.99 -4.95 22.10
CA LYS A 220 -8.58 -6.12 21.47
C LYS A 220 -7.62 -7.30 21.56
N LYS A 221 -8.14 -8.44 22.00
CA LYS A 221 -7.40 -9.70 21.99
C LYS A 221 -7.69 -10.46 20.71
N LEU A 222 -6.64 -10.75 19.95
CA LEU A 222 -6.74 -11.58 18.74
C LEU A 222 -7.34 -12.94 19.09
N ARG A 223 -8.40 -13.32 18.39
CA ARG A 223 -9.09 -14.60 18.59
C ARG A 223 -8.72 -15.55 17.46
N LYS A 224 -8.51 -16.82 17.80
CA LYS A 224 -8.36 -17.87 16.79
C LYS A 224 -9.62 -17.95 15.94
N GLN A 225 -9.44 -17.87 14.63
CA GLN A 225 -10.56 -17.98 13.70
C GLN A 225 -11.01 -19.43 13.58
N LYS A 226 -12.33 -19.62 13.41
CA LYS A 226 -12.93 -20.95 13.26
C LYS A 226 -12.78 -21.52 11.85
N LYS A 227 -12.79 -20.64 10.84
CA LYS A 227 -12.68 -21.05 9.43
C LYS A 227 -11.23 -21.41 9.15
N PRO A 228 -10.89 -22.60 8.65
CA PRO A 228 -9.48 -22.94 8.39
C PRO A 228 -8.94 -22.18 7.17
N MET A 229 -7.65 -21.81 7.22
CA MET A 229 -6.90 -21.44 6.02
C MET A 229 -6.45 -22.68 5.25
N ASN A 230 -6.42 -22.57 3.93
CA ASN A 230 -5.97 -23.64 3.04
C ASN A 230 -4.45 -23.56 2.85
N PHE A 231 -3.69 -24.28 3.67
CA PHE A 231 -2.23 -24.32 3.58
C PHE A 231 -1.73 -25.23 2.46
N ALA A 232 -0.58 -24.89 1.89
CA ALA A 232 0.15 -25.77 0.98
C ALA A 232 0.69 -27.00 1.74
N SER A 233 0.66 -28.15 1.08
CA SER A 233 1.27 -29.40 1.56
C SER A 233 2.80 -29.34 1.48
N LYS A 234 3.49 -30.23 2.19
CA LYS A 234 4.95 -30.31 2.20
C LYS A 234 5.56 -30.44 0.80
N GLN A 235 4.97 -31.27 -0.07
CA GLN A 235 5.44 -31.47 -1.43
C GLN A 235 5.25 -30.22 -2.32
N GLU A 236 4.14 -29.50 -2.12
CA GLU A 236 3.90 -28.23 -2.82
C GLU A 236 4.92 -27.17 -2.37
N ILE A 237 5.18 -27.09 -1.05
CA ILE A 237 6.18 -26.18 -0.46
C ILE A 237 7.58 -26.46 -1.01
N GLU A 238 8.00 -27.73 -1.13
CA GLU A 238 9.27 -28.10 -1.75
C GLU A 238 9.41 -27.61 -3.20
N SER A 239 8.29 -27.48 -3.92
CA SER A 239 8.28 -27.01 -5.31
C SER A 239 8.38 -25.47 -5.44
N ILE A 240 7.97 -24.72 -4.42
CA ILE A 240 7.93 -23.25 -4.43
C ILE A 240 9.07 -22.60 -3.64
N ASN A 241 9.61 -23.27 -2.62
CA ASN A 241 10.73 -22.77 -1.80
C ASN A 241 11.93 -22.24 -2.61
N PRO A 242 12.35 -22.87 -3.72
CA PRO A 242 13.50 -22.39 -4.49
C PRO A 242 13.35 -20.97 -5.06
N TYR A 243 12.12 -20.47 -5.17
CA TYR A 243 11.82 -19.15 -5.74
C TYR A 243 11.98 -18.00 -4.73
N LEU A 244 12.16 -18.29 -3.43
CA LEU A 244 12.28 -17.27 -2.38
C LEU A 244 13.66 -17.32 -1.71
N LYS A 245 14.22 -16.16 -1.34
CA LYS A 245 15.52 -16.06 -0.66
C LYS A 245 15.48 -16.68 0.74
N GLU A 246 14.41 -16.41 1.49
CA GLU A 246 14.23 -16.85 2.88
C GLU A 246 12.85 -17.50 3.10
N PRO A 247 12.57 -18.66 2.48
CA PRO A 247 11.24 -19.28 2.51
C PRO A 247 10.74 -19.61 3.92
N LYS A 248 11.63 -19.73 4.92
CA LYS A 248 11.28 -20.01 6.31
C LYS A 248 10.54 -18.85 7.01
N GLN A 249 10.62 -17.64 6.48
CA GLN A 249 9.88 -16.48 7.00
C GLN A 249 8.41 -16.48 6.55
N PHE A 250 8.02 -17.41 5.67
CA PHE A 250 6.69 -17.44 5.08
C PHE A 250 5.94 -18.70 5.46
N ASP A 251 4.64 -18.53 5.67
CA ASP A 251 3.66 -19.60 5.53
C ASP A 251 3.07 -19.55 4.12
N PHE A 252 2.73 -20.72 3.57
CA PHE A 252 2.23 -20.82 2.20
C PHE A 252 0.77 -21.23 2.22
N ILE A 253 -0.10 -20.36 1.70
CA ILE A 253 -1.53 -20.58 1.58
C ILE A 253 -1.94 -20.70 0.12
N LYS A 254 -3.16 -21.21 -0.11
CA LYS A 254 -3.74 -21.43 -1.43
C LYS A 254 -5.11 -20.76 -1.53
N HIS A 255 -5.22 -19.82 -2.46
CA HIS A 255 -6.50 -19.27 -2.89
C HIS A 255 -6.83 -19.82 -4.28
N ASN A 256 -7.82 -20.71 -4.34
CA ASN A 256 -8.07 -21.56 -5.50
C ASN A 256 -6.82 -22.39 -5.86
N ASP A 257 -6.19 -22.10 -7.00
CA ASP A 257 -4.96 -22.73 -7.50
C ASP A 257 -3.71 -21.86 -7.35
N LEU A 258 -3.85 -20.63 -6.84
CA LEU A 258 -2.76 -19.69 -6.64
C LEU A 258 -2.10 -19.92 -5.28
N PHE A 259 -0.79 -20.17 -5.30
CA PHE A 259 0.06 -20.22 -4.12
C PHE A 259 0.47 -18.81 -3.73
N ILE A 260 0.35 -18.50 -2.43
CA ILE A 260 0.65 -17.21 -1.85
C ILE A 260 1.58 -17.44 -0.65
N ALA A 261 2.69 -16.71 -0.59
CA ALA A 261 3.55 -16.65 0.60
C ALA A 261 3.12 -15.47 1.46
N ILE A 262 2.71 -15.75 2.70
CA ILE A 262 2.37 -14.74 3.70
C ILE A 262 3.41 -14.74 4.83
N PRO A 263 3.79 -13.58 5.39
CA PRO A 263 4.73 -13.53 6.51
C PRO A 263 4.21 -14.34 7.70
N ASN A 264 4.97 -15.35 8.14
CA ASN A 264 4.51 -16.28 9.18
C ASN A 264 4.25 -15.59 10.53
N ARG A 265 5.00 -14.53 10.83
CA ARG A 265 4.86 -13.67 12.01
C ARG A 265 3.46 -13.06 12.12
N TRP A 266 2.85 -12.72 10.98
CA TRP A 266 1.55 -12.08 10.90
C TRP A 266 0.41 -13.03 10.53
N LYS A 267 0.67 -14.34 10.51
CA LYS A 267 -0.29 -15.38 10.10
C LYS A 267 -1.68 -15.22 10.73
N GLU A 268 -1.75 -15.08 12.04
CA GLU A 268 -3.04 -15.01 12.76
C GLU A 268 -3.79 -13.69 12.46
N VAL A 269 -3.05 -12.59 12.28
CA VAL A 269 -3.61 -11.29 11.89
C VAL A 269 -4.14 -11.33 10.45
N ILE A 270 -3.36 -11.88 9.53
CA ILE A 270 -3.77 -12.11 8.14
C ILE A 270 -4.99 -13.05 8.08
N HIS A 271 -5.07 -14.03 9.00
CA HIS A 271 -6.22 -14.91 9.10
C HIS A 271 -7.51 -14.19 9.53
N GLU A 272 -7.41 -13.29 10.52
CA GLU A 272 -8.53 -12.42 10.92
C GLU A 272 -9.01 -11.61 9.72
N PHE A 273 -8.10 -11.02 8.94
CA PHE A 273 -8.43 -10.24 7.75
C PHE A 273 -9.14 -11.09 6.70
N ASN A 274 -8.61 -12.26 6.34
CA ASN A 274 -9.25 -13.17 5.39
C ASN A 274 -10.65 -13.65 5.81
N SER A 275 -10.91 -13.67 7.10
CA SER A 275 -12.21 -14.13 7.64
C SER A 275 -13.27 -13.03 7.65
N ASN A 276 -12.86 -11.75 7.68
CA ASN A 276 -13.75 -10.64 7.99
C ASN A 276 -13.72 -9.48 6.98
N LEU A 277 -12.70 -9.41 6.12
CA LEU A 277 -12.51 -8.37 5.11
C LEU A 277 -12.53 -8.95 3.70
N TYR A 278 -12.87 -8.11 2.73
CA TYR A 278 -12.61 -8.40 1.33
C TYR A 278 -11.15 -8.09 0.99
N ILE A 279 -10.36 -9.15 0.77
CA ILE A 279 -8.94 -9.10 0.40
C ILE A 279 -8.82 -9.09 -1.12
N ILE A 280 -8.01 -8.18 -1.65
CA ILE A 280 -7.66 -8.13 -3.08
C ILE A 280 -6.40 -8.93 -3.35
N SER A 281 -5.37 -8.72 -2.53
CA SER A 281 -4.10 -9.42 -2.59
C SER A 281 -3.43 -9.38 -1.23
N GLU A 282 -2.59 -10.36 -0.94
CA GLU A 282 -1.83 -10.45 0.30
C GLU A 282 -0.51 -11.14 0.02
N GLY A 283 0.54 -10.75 0.73
CA GLY A 283 1.81 -11.43 0.62
C GLY A 283 2.39 -11.39 -0.80
N ILE A 284 3.10 -12.47 -1.16
CA ILE A 284 3.65 -12.68 -2.50
C ILE A 284 2.78 -13.71 -3.22
N ASN A 285 2.11 -13.30 -4.30
CA ASN A 285 1.51 -14.23 -5.23
C ASN A 285 2.63 -14.97 -5.99
N ILE A 286 2.85 -16.25 -5.68
CA ILE A 286 3.96 -17.03 -6.23
C ILE A 286 3.62 -17.54 -7.63
N GLY A 287 2.44 -18.13 -7.79
CA GLY A 287 2.06 -18.78 -9.05
C GLY A 287 1.21 -20.01 -8.84
N ARG A 288 1.11 -20.83 -9.89
CA ARG A 288 0.30 -22.04 -9.93
C ARG A 288 1.17 -23.23 -10.28
N LEU A 289 0.94 -24.38 -9.64
CA LEU A 289 1.66 -25.60 -9.97
C LEU A 289 0.94 -26.40 -11.05
N LYS A 290 1.67 -26.82 -12.08
CA LYS A 290 1.24 -27.82 -13.05
C LYS A 290 2.15 -29.04 -12.92
N GLY A 291 1.72 -30.00 -12.11
CA GLY A 291 2.61 -31.06 -11.61
C GLY A 291 3.65 -30.47 -10.67
N LYS A 292 4.94 -30.72 -10.93
CA LYS A 292 6.06 -30.12 -10.16
C LYS A 292 6.56 -28.78 -10.72
N LYS A 293 6.02 -28.33 -11.86
CA LYS A 293 6.49 -27.11 -12.54
C LYS A 293 5.66 -25.91 -12.11
N LEU A 294 6.32 -24.85 -11.65
CA LEU A 294 5.68 -23.57 -11.37
C LEU A 294 5.39 -22.82 -12.66
N ILE A 295 4.15 -22.34 -12.79
CA ILE A 295 3.75 -21.26 -13.68
C ILE A 295 3.75 -20.00 -12.80
N PRO A 296 4.78 -19.15 -12.88
CA PRO A 296 4.94 -18.05 -11.96
C PRO A 296 3.84 -17.01 -12.16
N ASN A 297 3.41 -16.39 -11.06
CA ASN A 297 2.57 -15.20 -11.11
C ASN A 297 3.47 -13.98 -11.36
N GLU A 298 2.91 -12.97 -12.01
CA GLU A 298 3.62 -11.74 -12.32
C GLU A 298 4.19 -11.04 -11.07
N GLY A 299 3.43 -11.01 -9.96
CA GLY A 299 3.87 -10.37 -8.72
C GLY A 299 5.15 -10.97 -8.13
N LEU A 300 5.45 -12.25 -8.44
CA LEU A 300 6.70 -12.87 -8.03
C LEU A 300 7.92 -12.21 -8.68
N ALA A 301 7.82 -11.72 -9.93
CA ALA A 301 8.93 -11.08 -10.63
C ALA A 301 9.37 -9.76 -9.98
N PHE A 302 8.44 -9.06 -9.32
CA PHE A 302 8.68 -7.79 -8.65
C PHE A 302 9.07 -7.95 -7.18
N SER A 303 8.91 -9.15 -6.60
CA SER A 303 9.10 -9.35 -5.17
C SER A 303 10.55 -9.15 -4.75
N THR A 304 10.77 -8.37 -3.69
CA THR A 304 12.10 -8.22 -3.09
C THR A 304 12.63 -9.53 -2.48
N ALA A 305 11.73 -10.45 -2.15
CA ALA A 305 12.04 -11.79 -1.64
C ALA A 305 12.38 -12.81 -2.73
N LEU A 306 12.28 -12.45 -4.02
CA LEU A 306 12.58 -13.34 -5.15
C LEU A 306 14.03 -13.82 -5.13
N ASN A 307 14.25 -15.12 -5.29
CA ASN A 307 15.58 -15.70 -5.39
C ASN A 307 16.07 -15.75 -6.85
N HIS A 308 16.69 -14.67 -7.32
CA HIS A 308 17.22 -14.57 -8.69
C HIS A 308 18.21 -15.69 -9.05
N GLN A 309 19.02 -16.17 -8.09
CA GLN A 309 20.10 -17.13 -8.35
C GLN A 309 19.62 -18.53 -8.75
N LYS A 310 18.35 -18.85 -8.48
CA LYS A 310 17.75 -20.16 -8.79
C LYS A 310 16.88 -20.13 -10.04
N LEU A 311 16.84 -19.00 -10.74
CA LEU A 311 15.98 -18.78 -11.89
C LEU A 311 16.80 -18.68 -13.17
N SER A 312 16.20 -19.13 -14.27
CA SER A 312 16.66 -18.73 -15.59
C SER A 312 16.31 -17.26 -15.79
N THR A 313 17.31 -16.42 -16.03
CA THR A 313 17.15 -14.98 -16.24
C THR A 313 17.53 -14.61 -17.66
N TYR A 314 16.82 -13.64 -18.24
CA TYR A 314 17.15 -13.09 -19.55
C TYR A 314 17.16 -11.56 -19.49
N GLU A 315 18.36 -10.99 -19.59
CA GLU A 315 18.61 -9.56 -19.49
C GLU A 315 18.32 -8.89 -20.85
N LEU A 316 17.47 -7.87 -20.82
CA LEU A 316 17.13 -7.05 -21.98
C LEU A 316 17.86 -5.73 -21.93
N ASN A 317 18.21 -5.19 -23.09
CA ASN A 317 18.57 -3.77 -23.17
C ASN A 317 17.31 -2.88 -23.02
N LEU A 318 17.48 -1.55 -22.96
CA LEU A 318 16.36 -0.63 -22.72
C LEU A 318 15.26 -0.71 -23.79
N GLU A 319 15.65 -0.79 -25.07
CA GLU A 319 14.69 -0.87 -26.18
C GLU A 319 13.87 -2.15 -26.10
N GLU A 320 14.54 -3.28 -25.90
CA GLU A 320 13.89 -4.58 -25.74
C GLU A 320 13.00 -4.65 -24.51
N ALA A 321 13.43 -4.06 -23.39
CA ALA A 321 12.65 -3.97 -22.16
C ALA A 321 11.35 -3.17 -22.38
N LEU A 322 11.43 -2.04 -23.09
CA LEU A 322 10.25 -1.25 -23.44
C LEU A 322 9.31 -2.05 -24.36
N ASN A 323 9.84 -2.77 -25.35
CA ASN A 323 9.05 -3.64 -26.22
C ASN A 323 8.39 -4.77 -25.41
N TYR A 324 9.12 -5.40 -24.48
CA TYR A 324 8.57 -6.39 -23.55
C TYR A 324 7.39 -5.82 -22.75
N LEU A 325 7.53 -4.64 -22.15
CA LEU A 325 6.48 -3.99 -21.34
C LEU A 325 5.28 -3.51 -22.19
N ARG A 326 5.48 -3.27 -23.49
CA ARG A 326 4.39 -3.00 -24.46
C ARG A 326 3.71 -4.27 -24.97
N LYS A 327 4.27 -5.45 -24.64
CA LYS A 327 3.92 -6.76 -25.22
C LYS A 327 4.18 -6.85 -26.73
N GLU A 328 5.24 -6.18 -27.18
CA GLU A 328 5.78 -6.25 -28.54
C GLU A 328 6.89 -7.30 -28.64
N ASN A 329 7.39 -7.51 -29.86
CA ASN A 329 8.49 -8.46 -30.12
C ASN A 329 9.83 -7.91 -29.61
N PHE A 330 10.67 -8.80 -29.10
CA PHE A 330 12.05 -8.51 -28.68
C PHE A 330 12.94 -9.72 -29.03
N CYS A 331 14.26 -9.57 -29.03
CA CYS A 331 15.16 -10.67 -29.36
C CYS A 331 15.19 -11.74 -28.26
N PHE A 332 15.03 -13.02 -28.62
CA PHE A 332 15.04 -14.15 -27.68
C PHE A 332 15.87 -15.35 -28.17
N GLU A 333 16.75 -15.16 -29.16
CA GLU A 333 17.50 -16.25 -29.78
C GLU A 333 18.38 -17.02 -28.80
N THR A 334 18.96 -16.34 -27.81
CA THR A 334 19.82 -16.90 -26.77
C THR A 334 19.07 -17.24 -25.48
N MET A 335 17.77 -16.93 -25.38
CA MET A 335 16.96 -17.17 -24.18
C MET A 335 16.79 -18.68 -23.92
N PRO A 336 17.05 -19.21 -22.72
CA PRO A 336 16.82 -20.64 -22.45
C PRO A 336 15.38 -21.10 -22.69
N ASN A 337 15.18 -22.36 -23.10
CA ASN A 337 13.83 -22.95 -23.20
C ASN A 337 13.18 -23.05 -21.82
N GLY A 338 11.90 -22.71 -21.72
CA GLY A 338 11.13 -22.69 -20.47
C GLY A 338 10.87 -21.29 -19.92
N TRP A 339 10.53 -21.22 -18.63
CA TRP A 339 10.23 -19.97 -17.94
C TRP A 339 11.52 -19.22 -17.63
N ASN A 340 11.54 -17.94 -18.02
CA ASN A 340 12.62 -17.02 -17.77
C ASN A 340 12.08 -15.78 -17.07
N LEU A 341 12.79 -15.33 -16.03
CA LEU A 341 12.62 -14.00 -15.46
C LEU A 341 13.24 -13.01 -16.44
N ILE A 342 12.44 -12.08 -16.96
CA ILE A 342 12.92 -11.00 -17.80
C ILE A 342 13.45 -9.90 -16.91
N THR A 343 14.67 -9.44 -17.18
CA THR A 343 15.33 -8.42 -16.38
C THR A 343 15.84 -7.25 -17.21
N HIS A 344 15.96 -6.08 -16.59
CA HIS A 344 16.71 -4.94 -17.13
C HIS A 344 17.42 -4.24 -15.98
N GLN A 345 18.71 -3.99 -16.13
CA GLN A 345 19.61 -3.51 -15.07
C GLN A 345 19.54 -4.39 -13.81
N GLY A 346 19.35 -5.70 -13.99
CA GLY A 346 19.19 -6.67 -12.90
C GLY A 346 17.83 -6.62 -12.17
N LEU A 347 16.93 -5.71 -12.53
CA LEU A 347 15.58 -5.63 -11.97
C LEU A 347 14.62 -6.54 -12.74
N GLY A 348 13.78 -7.29 -12.01
CA GLY A 348 12.72 -8.11 -12.61
C GLY A 348 11.63 -7.26 -13.25
N LEU A 349 11.35 -7.52 -14.53
CA LEU A 349 10.28 -6.86 -15.29
C LEU A 349 9.02 -7.70 -15.41
N GLY A 350 9.14 -9.02 -15.28
CA GLY A 350 8.05 -9.97 -15.47
C GLY A 350 8.55 -11.31 -16.00
N TRP A 351 7.63 -12.15 -16.49
CA TRP A 351 7.96 -13.48 -17.00
C TRP A 351 7.79 -13.62 -18.52
N ALA A 352 8.63 -14.48 -19.11
CA ALA A 352 8.44 -15.00 -20.46
C ALA A 352 8.66 -16.52 -20.46
N ASN A 353 7.98 -17.23 -21.37
CA ASN A 353 8.17 -18.66 -21.56
C ASN A 353 8.58 -18.95 -23.00
N ARG A 354 9.81 -19.43 -23.20
CA ARG A 354 10.29 -19.85 -24.52
C ARG A 354 9.93 -21.31 -24.78
N ILE A 355 9.35 -21.58 -25.94
CA ILE A 355 9.03 -22.92 -26.43
C ILE A 355 9.65 -23.06 -27.83
N GLN A 356 10.84 -23.64 -27.90
CA GLN A 356 11.59 -23.83 -29.15
C GLN A 356 11.85 -22.50 -29.87
N GLN A 357 11.11 -22.22 -30.96
CA GLN A 357 11.27 -21.03 -31.80
C GLN A 357 10.26 -19.92 -31.49
N ARG A 358 9.44 -20.05 -30.43
CA ARG A 358 8.51 -19.01 -30.00
C ARG A 358 8.77 -18.58 -28.56
N VAL A 359 8.49 -17.32 -28.26
CA VAL A 359 8.43 -16.78 -26.90
C VAL A 359 7.03 -16.28 -26.61
N ASN A 360 6.50 -16.65 -25.45
CA ASN A 360 5.26 -16.10 -24.93
C ASN A 360 5.59 -15.06 -23.86
N ASN A 361 5.20 -13.81 -24.09
CA ASN A 361 5.31 -12.73 -23.12
C ASN A 361 4.11 -12.78 -22.14
N TYR A 362 4.38 -13.04 -20.86
CA TYR A 362 3.36 -13.17 -19.81
C TYR A 362 3.08 -11.88 -19.04
N TYR A 363 3.72 -10.76 -19.39
CA TYR A 363 3.42 -9.45 -18.79
C TYR A 363 1.91 -9.13 -18.91
N PRO A 364 1.22 -8.69 -17.85
CA PRO A 364 -0.23 -8.51 -17.89
C PRO A 364 -0.67 -7.49 -18.95
N THR A 365 -1.66 -7.86 -19.76
CA THR A 365 -2.14 -6.99 -20.87
C THR A 365 -2.69 -5.65 -20.37
N ASN A 366 -3.31 -5.63 -19.19
CA ASN A 366 -3.82 -4.42 -18.56
C ASN A 366 -2.73 -3.52 -17.97
N TRP A 367 -1.50 -4.03 -17.79
CA TRP A 367 -0.35 -3.27 -17.26
C TRP A 367 0.59 -2.76 -18.36
N ARG A 368 0.29 -3.08 -19.63
CA ARG A 368 1.15 -2.71 -20.76
C ARG A 368 1.30 -1.20 -20.85
N ILE A 369 2.52 -0.76 -21.14
CA ILE A 369 2.77 0.63 -21.49
C ILE A 369 2.08 0.89 -22.84
N ARG A 370 1.34 1.99 -22.93
CA ARG A 370 0.79 2.46 -24.20
C ARG A 370 1.71 3.57 -24.71
N MET A 371 1.99 3.57 -26.00
CA MET A 371 2.54 4.77 -26.64
C MET A 371 1.50 5.87 -26.45
N GLY A 372 1.91 7.01 -25.90
CA GLY A 372 1.04 8.19 -25.86
C GLY A 372 0.62 8.50 -27.30
N SER A 373 -0.69 8.59 -27.52
CA SER A 373 -1.25 9.10 -28.78
C SER A 373 -0.95 10.57 -28.94
#